data_AF-A0A832U889-F1
#
_entry.id   AF-A0A832U889-F1
#
_cell.length_a   1.000
_cell.length_b   1.000
_cell.length_c   1.000
_cell.angle_alpha   90.00
_cell.angle_beta   90.00
_cell.angle_gamma   90.00
#
_symmetry.space_group_name_H-M   'P 1'
#
loop_
_entity.id
_entity.type
_entity.pdbx_description
1 polymer ?
#
loop_
_entity_poly.entity_id
_entity_poly.type
_entity_poly.pdbx_seq_one_letter_code
_entity_poly.pdbx_strand_id
1 'polypeptide(L)' 'LKQKEGILEVLIHHKTGVIKAGEDIVYIVVASAHRTELFPALSEAIERIKAEAPIWKKEFTEKEEFWVHDRE' A
#
# COMPACT_ATOMS: atom_id res chain seq x y z
N LEU A 1 -3.22 8.66 10.72
CA LEU A 1 -2.04 7.93 11.21
C LEU A 1 -1.07 8.85 11.96
N LYS A 2 -0.45 9.85 11.32
CA LYS A 2 0.50 10.77 11.99
C LYS A 2 -0.05 11.54 13.19
N GLN A 3 -1.36 11.78 13.24
CA GLN A 3 -2.03 12.44 14.36
C GLN A 3 -2.27 11.51 15.57
N LYS A 4 -1.98 10.21 15.46
CA LYS A 4 -2.16 9.27 16.57
C LYS A 4 -1.03 9.46 17.59
N GLU A 5 -1.38 9.36 18.86
CA GLU A 5 -0.41 9.44 19.96
C GLU A 5 0.72 8.42 19.78
N GLY A 6 1.95 8.83 20.05
CA GLY A 6 3.14 7.99 19.90
C GLY A 6 3.63 7.80 18.46
N ILE A 7 2.91 8.26 17.43
CA ILE A 7 3.39 8.23 16.04
C ILE A 7 4.16 9.51 15.72
N LEU A 8 5.38 9.35 15.21
CA LEU A 8 6.29 10.44 14.88
C LEU A 8 6.20 10.80 13.39
N GLU A 9 6.20 9.79 12.53
CA GLU A 9 6.15 9.98 11.08
C GLU A 9 5.50 8.79 10.37
N VAL A 10 4.83 9.08 9.26
CA VAL A 10 4.32 8.07 8.34
C VAL A 10 4.58 8.51 6.91
N LEU A 11 5.35 7.69 6.18
CA LEU A 11 5.62 7.89 4.76
C LEU A 11 5.07 6.71 3.97
N ILE A 12 4.36 7.00 2.89
CA ILE A 12 3.77 6.01 2.00
C ILE A 12 4.19 6.37 0.58
N HIS A 13 4.77 5.41 -0.12
CA HIS A 13 5.07 5.52 -1.54
C HIS A 13 4.50 4.32 -2.28
N HIS A 14 3.71 4.57 -3.32
CA HIS A 14 3.14 3.54 -4.18
C HIS A 14 3.64 3.74 -5.61
N LYS A 15 4.25 2.72 -6.20
CA LYS A 15 4.70 2.76 -7.60
C LYS A 15 3.49 2.72 -8.54
N THR A 16 3.59 3.39 -9.68
CA THR A 16 2.58 3.38 -10.73
C THR A 16 3.23 3.13 -12.09
N GLY A 17 2.42 2.80 -13.10
CA GLY A 17 2.90 2.47 -14.44
C GLY A 17 3.08 0.97 -14.65
N VAL A 18 4.04 0.60 -15.51
CA VAL A 18 4.34 -0.80 -15.82
C VAL A 18 5.25 -1.38 -14.74
N ILE A 19 4.76 -2.41 -14.06
CA ILE A 19 5.44 -3.09 -12.96
C ILE A 19 5.59 -4.56 -13.34
N LYS A 20 6.80 -5.11 -13.23
CA LYS A 20 7.05 -6.52 -13.53
C LYS A 20 6.70 -7.42 -12.35
N ALA A 21 6.37 -8.67 -12.63
CA ALA A 21 6.16 -9.67 -11.59
C ALA A 21 7.39 -9.78 -10.68
N GLY A 22 7.15 -9.75 -9.37
CA GLY A 22 8.20 -9.82 -8.34
C GLY A 22 8.78 -8.46 -7.93
N GLU A 23 8.39 -7.34 -8.55
CA GLU A 23 8.81 -6.01 -8.11
C GLU A 23 7.95 -5.51 -6.93
N ASP A 24 8.60 -4.80 -6.01
CA ASP A 24 7.91 -4.08 -4.94
C ASP A 24 7.01 -2.98 -5.51
N ILE A 25 5.77 -2.89 -5.01
CA ILE A 25 4.77 -1.93 -5.49
C ILE A 25 4.43 -0.84 -4.47
N VAL A 26 4.62 -1.12 -3.18
CA VAL A 26 4.27 -0.21 -2.09
C VAL A 26 5.34 -0.26 -1.01
N TYR A 27 5.73 0.92 -0.53
CA TYR A 27 6.62 1.09 0.61
C TYR A 27 5.90 1.92 1.66
N ILE A 28 5.90 1.42 2.90
CA ILE A 28 5.30 2.09 4.03
C ILE A 28 6.34 2.14 5.14
N VAL A 29 6.61 3.35 5.61
CA VAL A 29 7.53 3.59 6.74
C VAL A 29 6.75 4.27 7.85
N VAL A 30 6.82 3.68 9.04
CA VAL A 30 6.20 4.21 10.25
C VAL A 30 7.29 4.38 11.30
N ALA A 31 7.43 5.60 11.81
CA ALA A 31 8.27 5.90 12.96
C ALA A 31 7.38 6.20 14.17
N SER A 32 7.67 5.61 15.32
CA SER A 32 6.93 5.79 16.56
C SER A 32 7.86 5.80 17.78
N ALA A 33 7.37 6.30 18.91
CA ALA A 33 8.10 6.33 20.17
C ALA A 33 8.35 4.92 20.74
N HIS A 34 7.35 4.03 20.66
CA HIS A 34 7.48 2.63 21.04
C HIS A 34 6.88 1.70 19.97
N ARG A 35 7.29 0.42 20.02
CA ARG A 35 6.83 -0.58 19.06
C ARG A 35 5.34 -0.92 19.19
N THR A 36 4.75 -0.63 20.36
CA THR A 36 3.35 -0.89 20.68
C THR A 36 2.41 -0.08 19.80
N GLU A 37 2.79 1.14 19.42
CA GLU A 37 2.03 1.99 18.52
C GLU A 37 2.43 1.75 17.05
N LEU A 38 3.68 1.32 16.80
CA LEU A 38 4.23 1.11 15.46
C LEU A 38 3.44 0.09 14.65
N PHE A 39 3.31 -1.14 15.17
CA PHE A 39 2.74 -2.24 14.41
C PHE A 39 1.25 -2.04 14.09
N PRO A 40 0.40 -1.58 15.03
CA PRO A 40 -0.98 -1.24 14.70
C PRO A 40 -1.09 -0.15 13.63
N ALA A 41 -0.27 0.90 13.72
CA ALA A 41 -0.29 1.99 12.74
C ALA A 41 0.18 1.53 11.35
N LEU A 42 1.15 0.61 11.28
CA LEU A 42 1.62 0.01 10.02
C LEU A 42 0.52 -0.85 9.38
N SER A 43 -0.16 -1.71 10.15
CA SER A 43 -1.27 -2.51 9.65
C SER A 43 -2.41 -1.62 9.15
N GLU A 44 -2.79 -0.60 9.92
CA GLU A 44 -3.81 0.36 9.51
C GLU A 44 -3.41 1.13 8.23
N ALA A 45 -2.13 1.45 8.05
CA ALA A 45 -1.65 2.08 6.82
C ALA A 45 -1.90 1.22 5.57
N ILE A 46 -1.61 -0.09 5.65
CA ILE A 46 -1.85 -1.01 4.54
C ILE A 46 -3.34 -1.08 4.21
N GLU A 47 -4.19 -1.29 5.22
CA GLU A 47 -5.63 -1.41 5.03
C GLU A 47 -6.23 -0.14 4.41
N ARG A 48 -5.82 1.03 4.90
CA ARG A 48 -6.29 2.32 4.36
C ARG A 48 -5.83 2.56 2.93
N ILE A 49 -4.58 2.21 2.59
CA ILE A 49 -4.13 2.32 1.18
C ILE A 49 -5.00 1.46 0.28
N LYS A 50 -5.26 0.20 0.66
CA LYS A 50 -6.09 -0.71 -0.14
C LYS A 50 -7.54 -0.24 -0.29
N ALA A 51 -8.10 0.41 0.74
CA ALA A 51 -9.49 0.86 0.73
C ALA A 51 -9.70 2.25 0.10
N GLU A 52 -8.75 3.17 0.29
CA GLU A 52 -8.94 4.59 -0.02
C GLU A 52 -8.15 5.06 -1.25
N ALA A 53 -7.04 4.40 -1.60
CA ALA A 53 -6.22 4.85 -2.72
C ALA A 53 -6.91 4.50 -4.06
N PRO A 54 -7.10 5.47 -4.97
CA PRO A 54 -7.70 5.22 -6.28
C PRO A 54 -6.68 4.56 -7.22
N ILE A 55 -6.38 3.28 -6.97
CA ILE A 55 -5.38 2.49 -7.68
C ILE A 55 -6.04 1.24 -8.21
N TRP A 56 -5.88 0.98 -9.51
CA TRP A 56 -6.42 -0.21 -10.16
C TRP A 56 -5.30 -0.99 -10.83
N LYS A 57 -5.33 -2.32 -10.70
CA LYS A 57 -4.36 -3.21 -11.34
C LYS A 57 -4.94 -3.72 -12.66
N LYS A 58 -4.27 -3.38 -13.76
CA LYS A 58 -4.51 -3.97 -15.08
C LYS A 58 -3.39 -4.98 -15.37
N GLU A 59 -3.76 -6.23 -15.58
CA GLU A 59 -2.81 -7.29 -15.92
C GLU A 59 -2.73 -7.46 -17.44
N PHE A 60 -1.50 -7.68 -17.91
CA PHE A 60 -1.17 -7.94 -19.31
C PHE A 60 -0.52 -9.31 -19.37
N THR A 61 -1.10 -10.21 -20.16
CA THR A 61 -0.57 -11.55 -20.41
C THR A 61 -0.32 -11.73 -21.90
N GLU A 62 0.24 -12.87 -22.30
CA GLU A 62 0.40 -13.19 -23.73
C GLU A 62 -0.94 -13.32 -24.47
N LYS A 63 -2.05 -13.53 -23.76
CA LYS A 63 -3.36 -13.86 -24.33
C LYS A 63 -4.39 -12.75 -24.20
N GLU A 64 -4.29 -11.95 -23.14
CA GLU A 64 -5.34 -11.04 -22.74
C GLU A 64 -4.83 -9.89 -21.87
N GLU A 65 -5.62 -8.82 -21.85
CA GLU A 65 -5.50 -7.70 -20.93
C GLU A 65 -6.81 -7.54 -20.17
N PHE A 66 -6.74 -7.41 -18.85
CA PHE A 66 -7.95 -7.28 -18.03
C PHE A 66 -7.68 -6.49 -16.76
N TRP A 67 -8.71 -5.84 -16.23
CA TRP A 67 -8.67 -5.28 -14.89
C TRP A 67 -8.95 -6.38 -13.88
N VAL A 68 -8.16 -6.44 -12.81
CA VAL A 68 -8.29 -7.53 -11.83
C VAL A 68 -9.64 -7.52 -11.10
N HIS A 69 -10.19 -6.33 -10.82
CA HIS A 69 -11.50 -6.19 -10.17
C HIS A 69 -12.68 -6.64 -11.04
N ASP A 70 -12.51 -6.76 -12.37
CA ASP A 70 -13.57 -7.30 -13.23
C ASP A 70 -13.69 -8.83 -13.11
N ARG A 71 -12.77 -9.47 -12.37
CA ARG A 71 -12.67 -10.93 -12.20
C ARG A 71 -12.79 -11.39 -10.75
N GLU A 72 -12.94 -10.48 -9.79
CA GLU A 72 -13.10 -10.76 -8.35
C GLU A 72 -14.55 -10.72 -7.89
#